data_AF-A0A383VZ22-F1
#
_entry.id   AF-A0A383VZ22-F1
#
_cell.length_a   1.000
_cell.length_b   1.000
_cell.length_c   1.000
_cell.angle_alpha   90.00
_cell.angle_beta   90.00
_cell.angle_gamma   90.00
#
_symmetry.space_group_name_H-M   'P 1'
#
loop_
_entity.id
_entity.type
_entity.pdbx_description
1 polymer ?
#
loop_
_entity_poly.entity_id
_entity_poly.type
_entity_poly.pdbx_seq_one_letter_code
_entity_poly.pdbx_strand_id
1 'polypeptide(L)'
;MLMISTIPEAIGLMMVGIVLLGTWPAVWNLIEQRGRIPSHTFLDYALTYLLLGTAAALTLGQLGPEDAAAPRFLTQLQQDNGRAVAFALAGGFFLAFGDLGMQYATALLGLSIGPPLLNALTVIIGVVLAYFLDGGINKPQLVFPGMACAAVAIALGAAAHVVGERQRKQAAPGSTSSSAIDVAAEAAATHTDVSGFDDSARPTAAAEQVQLDDSSCAKQDIDMRSSCRHRQQHQDQLPRDAASTTSTTLHIDVSSSSPDCTMQQQQQQQQHAKLQRQRSIQLGSNSRFLGLAVALLGGGVYGLFLPAFQIAATDPFKLLPPGTPPLTVWTTNFWFSVGFAATSIILNGIFLYKPPLGTQASSVTCYLKDNRGRGLSVLSGALAAAGDLSQFMGGQVAGYAACMLVMAYPVVGVLWGMARFKEWKQGSRASLALIAAQVAAYSTAVALLALSAELRTGGGHH
;
A
#
# COMPACT_ATOMS: atom_id res chain seq x y z
N MET A 1 -19.61 -14.38 20.65
CA MET A 1 -18.31 -13.99 21.26
C MET A 1 -17.24 -14.59 20.37
N LEU A 2 -16.43 -13.78 19.67
CA LEU A 2 -15.42 -14.28 18.74
C LEU A 2 -14.17 -14.67 19.55
N MET A 3 -14.32 -15.68 20.40
CA MET A 3 -13.20 -16.25 21.16
C MET A 3 -12.48 -17.22 20.24
N ILE A 4 -11.48 -16.69 19.54
CA ILE A 4 -10.53 -17.50 18.79
C ILE A 4 -9.70 -18.23 19.84
N SER A 5 -9.93 -19.53 19.94
CA SER A 5 -9.29 -20.36 20.97
C SER A 5 -8.33 -21.37 20.37
N THR A 6 -8.40 -21.57 19.05
CA THR A 6 -7.60 -22.57 18.34
C THR A 6 -6.75 -21.94 17.25
N ILE A 7 -5.60 -22.55 16.96
CA ILE A 7 -4.69 -22.12 15.87
C ILE A 7 -5.42 -22.11 14.50
N PRO A 8 -6.24 -23.11 14.13
CA PRO A 8 -6.95 -23.09 12.85
C PRO A 8 -7.92 -21.91 12.70
N GLU A 9 -8.62 -21.53 13.78
CA GLU A 9 -9.48 -20.34 13.78
C GLU A 9 -8.65 -19.06 13.61
N ALA A 10 -7.50 -18.97 14.29
CA ALA A 10 -6.58 -17.84 14.17
C ALA A 10 -6.03 -17.69 12.75
N ILE A 11 -5.56 -18.79 12.15
CA ILE A 11 -5.09 -18.82 10.76
C ILE A 11 -6.23 -18.46 9.81
N GLY A 12 -7.43 -19.01 10.01
CA GLY A 12 -8.62 -18.69 9.21
C GLY A 12 -8.93 -17.19 9.22
N LEU A 13 -8.84 -16.54 10.38
CA LEU A 13 -9.01 -15.10 10.49
C LEU A 13 -7.87 -14.33 9.80
N MET A 14 -6.62 -14.76 9.94
CA MET A 14 -5.49 -14.15 9.23
C MET A 14 -5.63 -14.26 7.71
N MET A 15 -6.18 -15.37 7.19
CA MET A 15 -6.47 -15.52 5.75
C MET A 15 -7.53 -14.52 5.28
N VAL A 16 -8.54 -14.22 6.10
CA VAL A 16 -9.47 -13.11 5.83
C VAL A 16 -8.70 -11.78 5.82
N GLY A 17 -7.79 -11.58 6.78
CA GLY A 17 -6.88 -10.43 6.82
C GLY A 17 -6.10 -10.23 5.52
N ILE A 18 -5.53 -11.29 4.94
CA ILE A 18 -4.82 -11.24 3.64
C ILE A 18 -5.73 -10.66 2.53
N VAL A 19 -6.99 -11.08 2.48
CA VAL A 19 -7.94 -10.63 1.45
C VAL A 19 -8.31 -9.16 1.66
N LEU A 20 -8.59 -8.77 2.90
CA LEU A 20 -8.93 -7.39 3.24
C LEU A 20 -7.75 -6.44 2.99
N LEU A 21 -6.56 -6.80 3.50
CA LEU A 21 -5.33 -6.03 3.35
C LEU A 21 -4.80 -6.02 1.89
N GLY A 22 -5.19 -6.99 1.08
CA GLY A 22 -4.83 -7.00 -0.33
C GLY A 22 -5.78 -6.20 -1.20
N THR A 23 -7.01 -5.97 -0.72
CA THR A 23 -8.06 -5.27 -1.47
C THR A 23 -8.01 -3.76 -1.25
N TRP A 24 -7.70 -3.29 -0.04
CA TRP A 24 -7.69 -1.85 0.24
C TRP A 24 -6.74 -1.01 -0.65
N PRO A 25 -5.52 -1.45 -1.05
CA PRO A 25 -4.65 -0.65 -1.91
C PRO A 25 -5.19 -0.58 -3.35
N ALA A 26 -5.91 -1.63 -3.79
CA ALA A 26 -6.58 -1.65 -5.09
C ALA A 26 -7.72 -0.63 -5.14
N VAL A 27 -8.50 -0.53 -4.05
CA VAL A 27 -9.52 0.53 -3.90
C VAL A 27 -8.85 1.91 -3.91
N TRP A 28 -7.70 2.05 -3.26
CA TRP A 28 -6.98 3.32 -3.19
C TRP A 28 -6.47 3.78 -4.55
N ASN A 29 -5.82 2.89 -5.31
CA ASN A 29 -5.36 3.15 -6.67
C ASN A 29 -6.53 3.52 -7.60
N LEU A 30 -7.72 2.94 -7.40
CA LEU A 30 -8.91 3.34 -8.17
C LEU A 30 -9.34 4.78 -7.86
N ILE A 31 -9.21 5.24 -6.61
CA ILE A 31 -9.54 6.61 -6.20
C ILE A 31 -8.50 7.59 -6.75
N GLU A 32 -7.22 7.24 -6.68
CA GLU A 32 -6.11 8.03 -7.24
C GLU A 32 -6.27 8.21 -8.76
N GLN A 33 -6.62 7.14 -9.49
CA GLN A 33 -6.89 7.20 -10.94
C GLN A 33 -8.10 8.06 -11.29
N ARG A 34 -9.03 8.30 -10.35
CA ARG A 34 -10.15 9.23 -10.53
C ARG A 34 -9.77 10.69 -10.23
N GLY A 35 -8.52 10.94 -9.82
CA GLY A 35 -7.99 12.27 -9.56
C GLY A 35 -8.47 12.91 -8.26
N ARG A 36 -8.97 12.12 -7.28
CA ARG A 36 -9.26 12.65 -5.93
C ARG A 36 -7.92 13.00 -5.27
N ILE A 37 -7.92 14.11 -4.54
CA ILE A 37 -6.71 14.61 -3.86
C ILE A 37 -6.25 13.55 -2.83
N PRO A 38 -4.95 13.18 -2.80
CA PRO A 38 -4.44 12.12 -1.93
C PRO A 38 -4.71 12.37 -0.44
N SER A 39 -4.52 13.62 0.02
CA SER A 39 -4.76 14.01 1.42
C SER A 39 -6.23 13.89 1.83
N HIS A 40 -7.18 14.24 0.96
CA HIS A 40 -8.61 14.02 1.22
C HIS A 40 -8.92 12.54 1.41
N THR A 41 -8.35 11.72 0.54
CA THR A 41 -8.54 10.27 0.56
C THR A 41 -7.94 9.66 1.83
N PHE A 42 -6.75 10.11 2.23
CA PHE A 42 -6.08 9.63 3.43
C PHE A 42 -6.80 10.06 4.72
N LEU A 43 -7.36 11.28 4.76
CA LEU A 43 -8.15 11.74 5.91
C LEU A 43 -9.41 10.89 6.10
N ASP A 44 -10.17 10.61 5.03
CA ASP A 44 -11.36 9.74 5.12
C ASP A 44 -10.97 8.30 5.53
N TYR A 45 -9.85 7.80 5.00
CA TYR A 45 -9.25 6.51 5.38
C TYR A 45 -8.93 6.46 6.88
N ALA A 46 -8.23 7.47 7.40
CA ALA A 46 -7.80 7.54 8.79
C ALA A 46 -8.95 7.71 9.78
N LEU A 47 -9.94 8.53 9.45
CA LEU A 47 -11.14 8.69 10.27
C LEU A 47 -11.93 7.38 10.34
N THR A 48 -12.07 6.67 9.22
CA THR A 48 -12.77 5.38 9.20
C THR A 48 -12.02 4.34 10.04
N TYR A 49 -10.69 4.33 9.96
CA TYR A 49 -9.85 3.45 10.76
C TYR A 49 -10.09 3.66 12.26
N LEU A 50 -10.06 4.91 12.71
CA LEU A 50 -10.34 5.26 14.11
C LEU A 50 -11.76 4.86 14.54
N LEU A 51 -12.76 5.11 13.69
CA LEU A 51 -14.15 4.79 13.99
C LEU A 51 -14.35 3.29 14.17
N LEU A 52 -13.77 2.46 13.29
CA LEU A 52 -13.87 1.01 13.44
C LEU A 52 -13.05 0.47 14.61
N GLY A 53 -11.86 1.00 14.86
CA GLY A 53 -11.08 0.64 16.04
C GLY A 53 -11.82 0.95 17.35
N THR A 54 -12.46 2.13 17.40
CA THR A 54 -13.30 2.56 18.53
C THR A 54 -14.55 1.69 18.66
N ALA A 55 -15.24 1.42 17.55
CA ALA A 55 -16.41 0.56 17.55
C ALA A 55 -16.07 -0.86 18.03
N ALA A 56 -14.97 -1.45 17.55
CA ALA A 56 -14.51 -2.76 17.99
C ALA A 56 -14.17 -2.78 19.49
N ALA A 57 -13.51 -1.76 20.02
CA ALA A 57 -13.17 -1.68 21.43
C ALA A 57 -14.39 -1.50 22.35
N LEU A 58 -15.35 -0.65 21.95
CA LEU A 58 -16.60 -0.42 22.71
C LEU A 58 -17.59 -1.57 22.61
N THR A 59 -17.49 -2.41 21.58
CA THR A 59 -18.36 -3.58 21.41
C THR A 59 -17.64 -4.85 21.86
N LEU A 60 -16.74 -5.37 21.04
CA LEU A 60 -16.04 -6.63 21.29
C LEU A 60 -15.09 -6.55 22.49
N GLY A 61 -14.48 -5.39 22.74
CA GLY A 61 -13.66 -5.16 23.95
C GLY A 61 -14.46 -5.00 25.24
N GLN A 62 -15.77 -4.79 25.16
CA GLN A 62 -16.69 -4.86 26.31
C GLN A 62 -17.30 -6.26 26.49
N LEU A 63 -17.43 -7.01 25.39
CA LEU A 63 -18.03 -8.34 25.35
C LEU A 63 -16.97 -9.41 25.68
N GLY A 64 -16.76 -9.65 26.98
CA GLY A 64 -15.90 -10.74 27.48
C GLY A 64 -16.13 -11.05 28.96
N PRO A 65 -15.71 -12.23 29.44
CA PRO A 65 -15.64 -12.56 30.87
C PRO A 65 -14.71 -11.54 31.54
N GLU A 66 -15.13 -11.02 32.69
CA GLU A 66 -14.30 -10.09 33.44
C GLU A 66 -13.39 -10.87 34.38
N ASP A 67 -12.19 -11.15 33.90
CA ASP A 67 -11.17 -11.89 34.65
C ASP A 67 -9.95 -10.98 34.88
N ALA A 68 -9.23 -11.17 35.98
CA ALA A 68 -8.07 -10.33 36.33
C ALA A 68 -6.97 -10.31 35.24
N ALA A 69 -6.91 -11.35 34.40
CA ALA A 69 -5.96 -11.46 33.29
C ALA A 69 -6.41 -10.74 32.00
N ALA A 70 -7.70 -10.43 31.86
CA ALA A 70 -8.27 -9.82 30.66
C ALA A 70 -9.41 -8.85 31.04
N PRO A 71 -9.09 -7.69 31.66
CA PRO A 71 -10.10 -6.71 32.03
C PRO A 71 -10.80 -6.16 30.80
N ARG A 72 -12.08 -5.77 30.96
CA ARG A 72 -12.84 -5.09 29.91
C ARG A 72 -12.17 -3.78 29.51
N PHE A 73 -12.41 -3.34 28.28
CA PHE A 73 -11.81 -2.13 27.72
C PHE A 73 -11.98 -0.88 28.63
N LEU A 74 -13.20 -0.52 29.05
CA LEU A 74 -13.47 0.60 29.94
C LEU A 74 -12.76 0.50 31.31
N THR A 75 -12.67 -0.70 31.89
CA THR A 75 -11.92 -0.94 33.13
C THR A 75 -10.42 -0.72 32.90
N GLN A 76 -9.91 -1.18 31.76
CA GLN A 76 -8.50 -1.04 31.37
C GLN A 76 -8.11 0.40 31.07
N LEU A 77 -9.04 1.28 30.68
CA LEU A 77 -8.79 2.72 30.53
C LEU A 77 -8.47 3.44 31.84
N GLN A 78 -8.90 2.89 32.98
CA GLN A 78 -8.69 3.48 34.30
C GLN A 78 -7.42 2.95 34.99
N GLN A 79 -6.76 1.95 34.39
CA GLN A 79 -5.56 1.34 34.94
C GLN A 79 -4.31 2.19 34.64
N ASP A 80 -3.29 2.07 35.48
CA ASP A 80 -1.99 2.70 35.25
C ASP A 80 -1.15 1.90 34.23
N ASN A 81 -1.43 2.14 32.95
CA ASN A 81 -0.82 1.44 31.82
C ASN A 81 -0.21 2.40 30.78
N GLY A 82 0.15 3.63 31.18
CA GLY A 82 0.59 4.70 30.27
C GLY A 82 1.77 4.31 29.36
N ARG A 83 2.69 3.47 29.85
CA ARG A 83 3.82 2.96 29.03
C ARG A 83 3.34 2.05 27.91
N ALA A 84 2.44 1.11 28.18
CA ALA A 84 1.87 0.23 27.16
C ALA A 84 1.02 1.04 26.16
N VAL A 85 0.26 2.03 26.64
CA VAL A 85 -0.48 2.97 25.79
C VAL A 85 0.46 3.73 24.84
N ALA A 86 1.62 4.18 25.32
CA ALA A 86 2.62 4.85 24.48
C ALA A 86 3.15 3.94 23.36
N PHE A 87 3.40 2.66 23.64
CA PHE A 87 3.80 1.69 22.60
C PHE A 87 2.67 1.41 21.60
N ALA A 88 1.42 1.33 22.05
CA ALA A 88 0.27 1.18 21.16
C ALA A 88 0.14 2.39 20.22
N LEU A 89 0.23 3.62 20.77
CA LEU A 89 0.24 4.87 20.00
C LEU A 89 1.42 4.91 19.00
N ALA A 90 2.61 4.47 19.41
CA ALA A 90 3.79 4.37 18.55
C ALA A 90 3.59 3.38 17.39
N GLY A 91 2.93 2.24 17.64
CA GLY A 91 2.54 1.31 16.58
C GLY A 91 1.66 1.99 15.54
N GLY A 92 0.63 2.73 15.97
CA GLY A 92 -0.24 3.48 15.07
C GLY A 92 0.51 4.56 14.27
N PHE A 93 1.44 5.26 14.93
CA PHE A 93 2.34 6.22 14.28
C PHE A 93 3.17 5.56 13.17
N PHE A 94 3.79 4.42 13.44
CA PHE A 94 4.58 3.69 12.44
C PHE A 94 3.73 3.19 11.27
N LEU A 95 2.52 2.70 11.55
CA LEU A 95 1.56 2.34 10.51
C LEU A 95 1.21 3.54 9.63
N ALA A 96 0.92 4.70 10.22
CA ALA A 96 0.56 5.91 9.47
C ALA A 96 1.68 6.38 8.53
N PHE A 97 2.93 6.37 8.99
CA PHE A 97 4.09 6.68 8.15
C PHE A 97 4.30 5.65 7.05
N GLY A 98 4.13 4.37 7.36
CA GLY A 98 4.22 3.29 6.39
C GLY A 98 3.16 3.39 5.30
N ASP A 99 1.90 3.64 5.66
CA ASP A 99 0.78 3.81 4.72
C ASP A 99 0.94 5.07 3.84
N LEU A 100 1.43 6.17 4.41
CA LEU A 100 1.79 7.35 3.63
C LEU A 100 2.94 7.02 2.66
N GLY A 101 3.98 6.34 3.14
CA GLY A 101 5.07 5.84 2.32
C GLY A 101 4.55 4.95 1.19
N MET A 102 3.59 4.06 1.48
CA MET A 102 2.96 3.18 0.50
C MET A 102 2.15 3.97 -0.54
N GLN A 103 1.39 4.98 -0.13
CA GLN A 103 0.63 5.84 -1.03
C GLN A 103 1.56 6.51 -2.05
N TYR A 104 2.64 7.15 -1.59
CA TYR A 104 3.57 7.85 -2.48
C TYR A 104 4.48 6.89 -3.27
N ALA A 105 4.94 5.78 -2.67
CA ALA A 105 5.70 4.75 -3.37
C ALA A 105 4.87 4.12 -4.50
N THR A 106 3.58 3.85 -4.25
CA THR A 106 2.64 3.33 -5.26
C THR A 106 2.44 4.32 -6.40
N ALA A 107 2.33 5.61 -6.10
CA ALA A 107 2.20 6.63 -7.13
C ALA A 107 3.47 6.78 -7.98
N LEU A 108 4.66 6.69 -7.35
CA LEU A 108 5.97 6.86 -8.00
C LEU A 108 6.44 5.62 -8.77
N LEU A 109 6.24 4.43 -8.22
CA LEU A 109 6.73 3.15 -8.75
C LEU A 109 5.63 2.29 -9.38
N GLY A 110 4.36 2.63 -9.18
CA GLY A 110 3.21 1.82 -9.58
C GLY A 110 2.80 0.78 -8.52
N LEU A 111 1.54 0.34 -8.58
CA LEU A 111 0.92 -0.68 -7.71
C LEU A 111 1.71 -2.01 -7.68
N SER A 112 2.41 -2.25 -8.77
CA SER A 112 3.19 -3.42 -9.09
C SER A 112 4.56 -3.52 -8.42
N ILE A 113 5.18 -2.38 -8.10
CA ILE A 113 6.56 -2.31 -7.60
C ILE A 113 6.59 -1.68 -6.21
N GLY A 114 5.85 -0.60 -5.98
CA GLY A 114 5.86 0.15 -4.72
C GLY A 114 5.42 -0.68 -3.51
N PRO A 115 4.17 -1.17 -3.45
CA PRO A 115 3.68 -1.97 -2.32
C PRO A 115 4.50 -3.22 -2.04
N PRO A 116 4.89 -4.05 -3.03
CA PRO A 116 5.74 -5.21 -2.77
C PRO A 116 7.07 -4.81 -2.13
N LEU A 117 7.79 -3.83 -2.70
CA LEU A 117 9.10 -3.42 -2.20
C LEU A 117 9.06 -2.92 -0.75
N LEU A 118 8.04 -2.13 -0.41
CA LEU A 118 7.82 -1.64 0.96
C LEU A 118 7.57 -2.82 1.92
N ASN A 119 6.76 -3.80 1.49
CA ASN A 119 6.43 -4.96 2.30
C ASN A 119 7.62 -5.90 2.54
N ALA A 120 8.62 -5.96 1.65
CA ALA A 120 9.78 -6.84 1.85
C ALA A 120 10.55 -6.47 3.13
N LEU A 121 10.86 -5.19 3.32
CA LEU A 121 11.53 -4.71 4.53
C LEU A 121 10.66 -4.92 5.77
N THR A 122 9.36 -4.64 5.61
CA THR A 122 8.37 -4.76 6.70
C THR A 122 8.31 -6.18 7.24
N VAL A 123 8.26 -7.18 6.35
CA VAL A 123 8.25 -8.59 6.72
C VAL A 123 9.52 -8.98 7.45
N ILE A 124 10.69 -8.57 6.95
CA ILE A 124 11.97 -8.94 7.56
C ILE A 124 12.09 -8.35 8.97
N ILE A 125 11.89 -7.05 9.11
CA ILE A 125 12.01 -6.35 10.40
C ILE A 125 10.93 -6.84 11.36
N GLY A 126 9.69 -6.91 10.89
CA GLY A 126 8.53 -7.28 11.69
C GLY A 126 8.62 -8.70 12.23
N VAL A 127 8.94 -9.70 11.39
CA VAL A 127 9.07 -11.10 11.82
C VAL A 127 10.21 -11.27 12.81
N VAL A 128 11.40 -10.71 12.53
CA VAL A 128 12.57 -10.88 13.39
C VAL A 128 12.30 -10.27 14.77
N LEU A 129 11.84 -9.02 14.83
CA LEU A 129 11.56 -8.37 16.11
C LEU A 129 10.41 -9.06 16.84
N ALA A 130 9.32 -9.41 16.14
CA ALA A 130 8.18 -10.06 16.76
C ALA A 130 8.54 -11.42 17.37
N TYR A 131 9.40 -12.19 16.69
CA TYR A 131 9.88 -13.48 17.18
C TYR A 131 10.62 -13.35 18.50
N PHE A 132 11.56 -12.40 18.60
CA PHE A 132 12.35 -12.20 19.82
C PHE A 132 11.52 -11.57 20.95
N LEU A 133 10.60 -10.67 20.62
CA LEU A 133 9.69 -10.06 21.60
C LEU A 133 8.72 -11.08 22.21
N ASP A 134 8.42 -12.17 21.50
CA ASP A 134 7.57 -13.25 21.98
C ASP A 134 8.36 -14.37 22.67
N GLY A 135 9.66 -14.20 22.92
CA GLY A 135 10.50 -15.23 23.54
C GLY A 135 10.70 -16.47 22.65
N GLY A 136 10.42 -16.37 21.35
CA GLY A 136 10.61 -17.45 20.40
C GLY A 136 9.58 -18.59 20.50
N ILE A 137 8.32 -18.30 20.87
CA ILE A 137 7.22 -19.30 20.88
C ILE A 137 6.99 -19.97 19.52
N ASN A 138 7.16 -19.25 18.41
CA ASN A 138 6.98 -19.86 17.10
C ASN A 138 8.18 -20.73 16.70
N LYS A 139 7.98 -21.77 15.89
CA LYS A 139 9.08 -22.68 15.50
C LYS A 139 10.10 -21.97 14.61
N PRO A 140 11.36 -21.70 15.04
CA PRO A 140 12.32 -20.94 14.24
C PRO A 140 12.66 -21.61 12.91
N GLN A 141 12.66 -22.95 12.90
CA GLN A 141 12.89 -23.79 11.73
C GLN A 141 11.87 -23.55 10.61
N LEU A 142 10.71 -22.96 10.91
CA LEU A 142 9.65 -22.67 9.95
C LEU A 142 9.44 -21.16 9.76
N VAL A 143 9.57 -20.35 10.81
CA VAL A 143 9.42 -18.88 10.75
C VAL A 143 10.43 -18.25 9.79
N PHE A 144 11.72 -18.50 9.98
CA PHE A 144 12.75 -17.82 9.18
C PHE A 144 12.75 -18.26 7.70
N PRO A 145 12.57 -19.56 7.37
CA PRO A 145 12.38 -19.95 5.98
C PRO A 145 11.09 -19.38 5.37
N GLY A 146 9.99 -19.30 6.13
CA GLY A 146 8.75 -18.65 5.68
C GLY A 146 8.96 -17.18 5.34
N MET A 147 9.66 -16.44 6.21
CA MET A 147 10.06 -15.04 5.99
C MET A 147 10.95 -14.88 4.76
N ALA A 148 11.98 -15.72 4.61
CA ALA A 148 12.86 -15.68 3.43
C ALA A 148 12.09 -15.97 2.14
N CYS A 149 11.15 -16.93 2.17
CA CYS A 149 10.30 -17.25 1.05
C CYS A 149 9.36 -16.08 0.67
N ALA A 150 8.79 -15.39 1.66
CA ALA A 150 7.99 -14.18 1.44
C ALA A 150 8.83 -13.05 0.79
N ALA A 151 10.05 -12.81 1.28
CA ALA A 151 10.96 -11.82 0.69
C ALA A 151 11.33 -12.15 -0.77
N VAL A 152 11.59 -13.42 -1.07
CA VAL A 152 11.82 -13.90 -2.45
C VAL A 152 10.57 -13.70 -3.31
N ALA A 153 9.38 -14.02 -2.81
CA ALA A 153 8.13 -13.84 -3.53
C ALA A 153 7.91 -12.37 -3.93
N ILE A 154 8.21 -11.45 -3.02
CA ILE A 154 8.17 -10.01 -3.26
C ILE A 154 9.14 -9.59 -4.37
N ALA A 155 10.39 -10.07 -4.31
CA ALA A 155 11.41 -9.79 -5.31
C ALA A 155 11.01 -10.32 -6.70
N LEU A 156 10.44 -11.54 -6.76
CA LEU A 156 9.93 -12.13 -7.99
C LEU A 156 8.80 -11.31 -8.60
N GLY A 157 7.90 -10.76 -7.77
CA GLY A 157 6.82 -9.90 -8.26
C GLY A 157 7.33 -8.59 -8.84
N ALA A 158 8.28 -7.93 -8.17
CA ALA A 158 8.93 -6.75 -8.71
C ALA A 158 9.63 -7.06 -10.05
N ALA A 159 10.35 -8.18 -10.14
CA ALA A 159 11.01 -8.62 -11.36
C ALA A 159 10.02 -8.93 -12.50
N ALA A 160 8.90 -9.59 -12.20
CA ALA A 160 7.86 -9.92 -13.18
C ALA A 160 7.35 -8.68 -13.91
N HIS A 161 7.16 -7.60 -13.15
CA HIS A 161 6.70 -6.32 -13.67
C HIS A 161 7.76 -5.60 -14.48
N VAL A 162 9.01 -5.54 -14.01
CA VAL A 162 10.12 -4.93 -14.76
C VAL A 162 10.32 -5.64 -16.11
N VAL A 163 10.27 -6.97 -16.13
CA VAL A 163 10.36 -7.77 -17.36
C VAL A 163 9.16 -7.50 -18.28
N GLY A 164 7.96 -7.44 -17.72
CA GLY A 164 6.74 -7.13 -18.46
C GLY A 164 6.77 -5.75 -19.14
N GLU A 165 7.26 -4.72 -18.44
CA GLU A 165 7.41 -3.37 -19.01
C GLU A 165 8.47 -3.30 -20.10
N ARG A 166 9.64 -3.91 -19.89
CA ARG A 166 10.74 -3.94 -20.87
C ARG A 166 10.29 -4.54 -22.19
N GLN A 167 9.55 -5.65 -22.13
CA GLN A 167 9.07 -6.33 -23.32
C GLN A 167 7.93 -5.58 -24.01
N ARG A 168 7.06 -4.89 -23.27
CA ARG A 168 6.07 -3.96 -23.86
C ARG A 168 6.73 -2.82 -24.64
N LYS A 169 7.85 -2.28 -24.13
CA LYS A 169 8.62 -1.24 -24.83
C LYS A 169 9.28 -1.79 -26.09
N GLN A 170 9.87 -2.98 -26.03
CA GLN A 170 10.51 -3.64 -27.18
C GLN A 170 9.52 -4.07 -28.27
N ALA A 171 8.28 -4.41 -27.89
CA ALA A 171 7.21 -4.74 -28.83
C ALA A 171 6.48 -3.50 -29.40
N ALA A 172 6.87 -2.28 -29.00
CA ALA A 172 6.33 -1.06 -29.58
C ALA A 172 7.09 -0.72 -30.88
N PRO A 173 6.40 -0.45 -32.00
CA PRO A 173 7.07 -0.14 -33.26
C PRO A 173 7.88 1.15 -33.13
N GLY A 174 9.21 1.04 -33.26
CA GLY A 174 10.13 2.19 -33.34
C GLY A 174 11.30 2.23 -32.35
N SER A 175 11.46 1.29 -31.40
CA SER A 175 12.57 1.34 -30.43
C SER A 175 13.75 0.44 -30.83
N THR A 176 14.51 0.84 -31.85
CA THR A 176 15.89 0.36 -32.03
C THR A 176 16.87 1.50 -31.73
N SER A 177 17.93 1.15 -30.98
CA SER A 177 19.11 1.96 -30.65
C SER A 177 19.03 3.01 -29.52
N SER A 178 18.69 2.62 -28.29
CA SER A 178 19.15 3.40 -27.10
C SER A 178 19.39 2.56 -25.84
N SER A 179 19.09 1.25 -25.83
CA SER A 179 19.13 0.44 -24.61
C SER A 179 20.51 -0.13 -24.22
N ALA A 180 21.58 0.19 -24.95
CA ALA A 180 22.92 -0.34 -24.66
C ALA A 180 23.75 0.57 -23.74
N ILE A 181 23.38 1.85 -23.58
CA ILE A 181 24.19 2.83 -22.85
C ILE A 181 23.71 2.98 -21.39
N ASP A 182 22.41 2.84 -21.11
CA ASP A 182 21.87 3.05 -19.75
C ASP A 182 22.16 1.90 -18.78
N VAL A 183 22.35 0.66 -19.26
CA VAL A 183 22.57 -0.51 -18.39
C VAL A 183 24.01 -0.56 -17.86
N ALA A 184 24.98 -0.01 -18.59
CA ALA A 184 26.37 0.04 -18.14
C ALA A 184 26.60 1.11 -17.04
N ALA A 185 25.79 2.16 -17.01
CA ALA A 185 25.89 3.22 -16.01
C ALA A 185 25.38 2.79 -14.63
N GLU A 186 24.35 1.95 -14.56
CA GLU A 186 23.75 1.52 -13.28
C GLU A 186 24.50 0.36 -12.60
N ALA A 187 25.33 -0.38 -13.35
CA ALA A 187 26.24 -1.39 -12.79
C ALA A 187 27.59 -0.82 -12.33
N ALA A 188 27.97 0.38 -12.77
CA ALA A 188 29.27 1.00 -12.48
C ALA A 188 29.26 2.01 -11.31
N ALA A 189 28.10 2.35 -10.74
CA ALA A 189 28.01 3.32 -9.63
C ALA A 189 28.36 2.72 -8.24
N THR A 190 28.55 1.40 -8.14
CA THR A 190 29.22 0.75 -7.00
C THR A 190 30.72 0.72 -7.25
N HIS A 191 31.40 1.86 -7.07
CA HIS A 191 32.83 2.04 -6.74
C HIS A 191 33.29 3.41 -7.27
N THR A 192 33.34 4.44 -6.42
CA THR A 192 34.54 5.23 -6.08
C THR A 192 34.18 6.56 -5.41
N ASP A 193 34.69 6.68 -4.19
CA ASP A 193 35.49 7.77 -3.61
C ASP A 193 34.98 9.21 -3.46
N VAL A 194 35.39 9.74 -2.31
CA VAL A 194 35.19 11.07 -1.75
C VAL A 194 36.22 12.03 -2.36
N SER A 195 35.79 13.16 -2.94
CA SER A 195 36.50 14.45 -2.83
C SER A 195 35.72 15.59 -3.49
N GLY A 196 35.95 16.80 -2.98
CA GLY A 196 35.06 17.97 -3.04
C GLY A 196 34.77 18.57 -4.42
N PHE A 197 33.73 19.41 -4.45
CA PHE A 197 33.71 20.58 -5.32
C PHE A 197 32.79 21.69 -4.78
N ASP A 198 33.21 22.91 -5.11
CA ASP A 198 32.88 24.22 -4.56
C ASP A 198 31.42 24.66 -4.53
N ASP A 199 31.14 25.45 -3.49
CA ASP A 199 30.04 26.39 -3.34
C ASP A 199 30.21 27.57 -4.33
N SER A 200 29.38 27.64 -5.38
CA SER A 200 28.94 28.92 -5.96
C SER A 200 27.86 28.70 -7.03
N ALA A 201 26.61 29.08 -6.71
CA ALA A 201 25.64 29.75 -7.59
C ALA A 201 24.21 29.50 -7.10
N ARG A 202 23.72 30.41 -6.27
CA ARG A 202 22.31 30.55 -5.89
C ARG A 202 21.64 31.53 -6.87
N PRO A 203 20.50 31.21 -7.47
CA PRO A 203 19.54 32.23 -7.86
C PRO A 203 18.39 32.23 -6.85
N THR A 204 18.28 33.37 -6.18
CA THR A 204 17.11 33.81 -5.43
C THR A 204 15.88 33.90 -6.33
N ALA A 205 14.79 33.24 -5.95
CA ALA A 205 13.45 33.55 -6.43
C ALA A 205 12.50 33.63 -5.22
N ALA A 206 11.84 34.78 -5.13
CA ALA A 206 11.09 35.29 -3.99
C ALA A 206 9.88 34.41 -3.62
N ALA A 207 9.60 34.36 -2.32
CA ALA A 207 8.37 33.81 -1.77
C ALA A 207 7.20 34.76 -2.09
N GLU A 208 6.31 34.34 -3.00
CA GLU A 208 5.01 34.97 -3.17
C GLU A 208 4.00 34.24 -2.26
N GLN A 209 3.58 34.89 -1.18
CA GLN A 209 2.49 34.44 -0.32
C GLN A 209 1.16 34.66 -1.07
N VAL A 210 0.58 33.59 -1.62
CA VAL A 210 -0.77 33.65 -2.19
C VAL A 210 -1.78 33.45 -1.07
N GLN A 211 -2.45 34.53 -0.67
CA GLN A 211 -3.70 34.49 0.09
C GLN A 211 -4.78 33.81 -0.76
N LEU A 212 -5.26 32.65 -0.31
CA LEU A 212 -6.34 31.90 -0.95
C LEU A 212 -7.69 32.47 -0.51
N ASP A 213 -8.30 33.27 -1.37
CA ASP A 213 -9.68 33.77 -1.24
C ASP A 213 -10.71 32.66 -1.56
N ASP A 214 -11.81 32.63 -0.81
CA ASP A 214 -12.87 31.60 -0.82
C ASP A 214 -13.57 31.36 -2.18
N SER A 215 -13.29 32.17 -3.21
CA SER A 215 -13.86 32.03 -4.55
C SER A 215 -13.21 30.94 -5.43
N SER A 216 -12.04 30.43 -5.05
CA SER A 216 -11.29 29.44 -5.85
C SER A 216 -11.98 28.07 -5.94
N CYS A 217 -12.73 27.69 -4.91
CA CYS A 217 -13.50 26.43 -4.89
C CYS A 217 -14.62 26.41 -5.96
N ALA A 218 -15.18 27.56 -6.34
CA ALA A 218 -16.27 27.66 -7.31
C ALA A 218 -15.77 27.72 -8.77
N LYS A 219 -14.59 28.31 -9.02
CA LYS A 219 -14.00 28.36 -10.37
C LYS A 219 -13.61 26.97 -10.91
N GLN A 220 -13.26 26.04 -10.02
CA GLN A 220 -12.91 24.66 -10.38
C GLN A 220 -14.09 23.83 -10.91
N ASP A 221 -15.32 24.15 -10.52
CA ASP A 221 -16.53 23.42 -10.94
C ASP A 221 -17.02 23.86 -12.34
N ILE A 222 -16.70 25.09 -12.76
CA ILE A 222 -17.08 25.66 -14.06
C ILE A 222 -16.13 25.20 -15.17
N ASP A 223 -14.82 25.14 -14.91
CA ASP A 223 -13.82 24.78 -15.93
C ASP A 223 -13.88 23.29 -16.32
N MET A 224 -14.37 22.42 -15.44
CA MET A 224 -14.56 21.00 -15.75
C MET A 224 -15.88 20.76 -16.52
N ARG A 225 -16.93 21.55 -16.25
CA ARG A 225 -18.21 21.47 -16.98
C ARG A 225 -18.10 22.02 -18.42
N SER A 226 -17.28 23.06 -18.65
CA SER A 226 -17.01 23.59 -19.99
C SER A 226 -16.23 22.60 -20.86
N SER A 227 -15.25 21.90 -20.28
CA SER A 227 -14.43 20.89 -20.96
C SER A 227 -15.23 19.64 -21.36
N CYS A 228 -16.22 19.24 -20.56
CA CYS A 228 -17.15 18.16 -20.93
C CYS A 228 -18.15 18.59 -22.03
N ARG A 229 -18.64 19.84 -22.01
CA ARG A 229 -19.64 20.32 -22.97
C ARG A 229 -19.06 20.56 -24.37
N HIS A 230 -17.80 20.99 -24.48
CA HIS A 230 -17.10 21.11 -25.76
C HIS A 230 -16.75 19.76 -26.42
N ARG A 231 -16.66 18.68 -25.65
CA ARG A 231 -16.33 17.35 -26.19
C ARG A 231 -17.52 16.65 -26.87
N GLN A 232 -18.75 17.06 -26.58
CA GLN A 232 -19.96 16.44 -27.12
C GLN A 232 -20.34 16.97 -28.52
N GLN A 233 -19.85 18.16 -28.91
CA GLN A 233 -20.11 18.72 -30.25
C GLN A 233 -19.14 18.21 -31.34
N HIS A 234 -18.01 17.59 -30.97
CA HIS A 234 -16.99 17.19 -31.93
C HIS A 234 -17.15 15.75 -32.48
N GLN A 235 -18.25 15.07 -32.15
CA GLN A 235 -18.46 13.64 -32.43
C GLN A 235 -19.51 13.33 -33.51
N ASP A 236 -20.05 14.33 -34.21
CA ASP A 236 -21.14 14.16 -35.20
C ASP A 236 -20.79 14.52 -36.67
N GLN A 237 -19.51 14.57 -37.06
CA GLN A 237 -19.14 14.80 -38.47
C GLN A 237 -18.08 13.83 -38.97
N LEU A 238 -18.53 12.71 -39.56
CA LEU A 238 -17.77 11.89 -40.50
C LEU A 238 -18.74 11.40 -41.59
N PRO A 239 -18.58 11.81 -42.87
CA PRO A 239 -19.43 11.32 -43.94
C PRO A 239 -18.94 9.99 -44.51
N ARG A 240 -19.93 9.20 -44.96
CA ARG A 240 -19.81 7.89 -45.61
C ARG A 240 -19.60 8.02 -47.13
N ASP A 241 -18.95 6.98 -47.65
CA ASP A 241 -19.03 6.39 -49.01
C ASP A 241 -18.45 7.12 -50.23
N ALA A 242 -17.52 6.45 -50.92
CA ALA A 242 -17.52 6.29 -52.38
C ALA A 242 -16.61 5.12 -52.81
N ALA A 243 -17.14 4.25 -53.67
CA ALA A 243 -16.47 3.13 -54.30
C ALA A 243 -15.90 3.50 -55.68
N SER A 244 -14.77 2.89 -56.11
CA SER A 244 -14.51 2.62 -57.53
C SER A 244 -13.40 1.58 -57.74
N THR A 245 -13.52 0.90 -58.88
CA THR A 245 -12.96 -0.39 -59.30
C THR A 245 -11.56 -0.33 -59.96
N THR A 246 -10.88 -1.48 -59.95
CA THR A 246 -10.02 -2.09 -61.01
C THR A 246 -8.48 -2.05 -60.91
N SER A 247 -7.94 -3.27 -61.06
CA SER A 247 -6.70 -3.71 -61.73
C SER A 247 -5.59 -4.35 -60.89
N THR A 248 -5.35 -5.59 -61.30
CA THR A 248 -4.46 -6.63 -60.82
C THR A 248 -2.99 -6.33 -61.11
N THR A 249 -2.13 -6.38 -60.09
CA THR A 249 -0.72 -6.78 -60.26
C THR A 249 -0.26 -7.57 -59.04
N LEU A 250 0.19 -8.79 -59.28
CA LEU A 250 0.67 -9.76 -58.30
C LEU A 250 2.07 -9.35 -57.83
N HIS A 251 2.22 -8.93 -56.58
CA HIS A 251 3.50 -8.93 -55.86
C HIS A 251 3.30 -9.66 -54.54
N ILE A 252 3.99 -10.79 -54.40
CA ILE A 252 4.13 -11.53 -53.16
C ILE A 252 5.06 -10.69 -52.28
N ASP A 253 4.54 -10.12 -51.20
CA ASP A 253 5.38 -9.59 -50.13
C ASP A 253 4.89 -10.13 -48.78
N VAL A 254 5.84 -10.76 -48.08
CA VAL A 254 5.65 -11.43 -46.79
C VAL A 254 5.77 -10.36 -45.72
N SER A 255 4.63 -9.88 -45.17
CA SER A 255 4.55 -9.28 -43.83
C SER A 255 3.10 -9.04 -43.42
N SER A 256 2.49 -10.01 -42.74
CA SER A 256 1.21 -9.85 -42.05
C SER A 256 1.45 -9.72 -40.54
N SER A 257 1.88 -8.55 -40.08
CA SER A 257 1.56 -8.13 -38.71
C SER A 257 0.10 -7.69 -38.69
N SER A 258 -0.75 -8.42 -37.96
CA SER A 258 -2.20 -8.22 -38.01
C SER A 258 -2.58 -6.78 -37.57
N PRO A 259 -3.34 -6.01 -38.37
CA PRO A 259 -3.71 -4.62 -38.09
C PRO A 259 -4.56 -4.44 -36.81
N ASP A 260 -5.17 -5.52 -36.31
CA ASP A 260 -5.89 -5.52 -35.03
C ASP A 260 -4.97 -5.34 -33.81
N CYS A 261 -3.73 -5.81 -33.88
CA CYS A 261 -2.79 -5.74 -32.76
C CYS A 261 -2.24 -4.32 -32.58
N THR A 262 -1.97 -3.62 -33.69
CA THR A 262 -1.49 -2.22 -33.71
C THR A 262 -2.59 -1.25 -33.28
N MET A 263 -3.84 -1.45 -33.69
CA MET A 263 -4.98 -0.66 -33.23
C MET A 263 -5.24 -0.83 -31.72
N GLN A 264 -5.12 -2.07 -31.20
CA GLN A 264 -5.21 -2.31 -29.76
C GLN A 264 -4.05 -1.68 -28.98
N GLN A 265 -2.82 -1.78 -29.46
CA GLN A 265 -1.66 -1.14 -28.83
C GLN A 265 -1.79 0.39 -28.78
N GLN A 266 -2.25 1.02 -29.87
CA GLN A 266 -2.50 2.47 -29.89
C GLN A 266 -3.63 2.87 -28.95
N GLN A 267 -4.74 2.13 -28.91
CA GLN A 267 -5.82 2.39 -27.95
C GLN A 267 -5.34 2.25 -26.50
N GLN A 268 -4.51 1.25 -26.21
CA GLN A 268 -3.95 1.04 -24.89
C GLN A 268 -2.97 2.15 -24.51
N GLN A 269 -2.09 2.57 -25.41
CA GLN A 269 -1.19 3.72 -25.20
C GLN A 269 -1.95 5.03 -25.00
N GLN A 270 -3.00 5.29 -25.79
CA GLN A 270 -3.87 6.45 -25.59
C GLN A 270 -4.64 6.39 -24.28
N GLN A 271 -5.07 5.20 -23.85
CA GLN A 271 -5.74 5.00 -22.57
C GLN A 271 -4.77 5.20 -21.40
N HIS A 272 -3.53 4.71 -21.51
CA HIS A 272 -2.46 4.97 -20.53
C HIS A 272 -2.10 6.47 -20.46
N ALA A 273 -2.01 7.16 -21.59
CA ALA A 273 -1.77 8.61 -21.62
C ALA A 273 -2.95 9.40 -21.02
N LYS A 274 -4.19 8.98 -21.26
CA LYS A 274 -5.39 9.56 -20.63
C LYS A 274 -5.42 9.32 -19.12
N LEU A 275 -5.08 8.12 -18.67
CA LEU A 275 -4.97 7.77 -17.24
C LEU A 275 -3.85 8.55 -16.55
N GLN A 276 -2.69 8.72 -17.19
CA GLN A 276 -1.59 9.53 -16.66
C GLN A 276 -1.97 11.00 -16.50
N ARG A 277 -2.80 11.55 -17.39
CA ARG A 277 -3.36 12.91 -17.25
C ARG A 277 -4.43 13.02 -16.14
N GLN A 278 -5.01 11.91 -15.69
CA GLN A 278 -6.05 11.87 -14.65
C GLN A 278 -5.50 11.56 -13.26
N ARG A 279 -4.22 11.15 -13.15
CA ARG A 279 -3.59 10.87 -11.85
C ARG A 279 -3.40 12.15 -11.05
N SER A 280 -3.62 12.06 -9.75
CA SER A 280 -3.40 13.16 -8.82
C SER A 280 -1.91 13.49 -8.59
N ILE A 281 -1.01 12.53 -8.85
CA ILE A 281 0.45 12.69 -8.70
C ILE A 281 1.10 12.72 -10.08
N GLN A 282 1.77 13.82 -10.41
CA GLN A 282 2.49 13.99 -11.67
C GLN A 282 3.97 13.61 -11.46
N LEU A 283 4.50 12.71 -12.31
CA LEU A 283 5.88 12.22 -12.18
C LEU A 283 6.84 12.99 -13.11
N GLY A 284 7.91 13.55 -12.54
CA GLY A 284 9.07 14.05 -13.29
C GLY A 284 10.06 12.92 -13.65
N SER A 285 11.00 13.17 -14.58
CA SER A 285 11.93 12.16 -15.12
C SER A 285 12.88 11.51 -14.10
N ASN A 286 13.16 12.16 -12.95
CA ASN A 286 14.02 11.64 -11.87
C ASN A 286 13.24 10.93 -10.72
N SER A 287 11.96 10.62 -10.93
CA SER A 287 11.04 10.12 -9.89
C SER A 287 11.31 8.70 -9.37
N ARG A 288 12.08 7.88 -10.09
CA ARG A 288 12.30 6.46 -9.74
C ARG A 288 13.18 6.27 -8.51
N PHE A 289 14.28 7.02 -8.41
CA PHE A 289 15.15 6.98 -7.22
C PHE A 289 14.42 7.48 -5.97
N LEU A 290 13.62 8.54 -6.13
CA LEU A 290 12.78 9.04 -5.06
C LEU A 290 11.73 8.01 -4.63
N GLY A 291 11.07 7.33 -5.58
CA GLY A 291 10.13 6.26 -5.28
C GLY A 291 10.78 5.09 -4.54
N LEU A 292 11.98 4.69 -4.94
CA LEU A 292 12.77 3.65 -4.28
C LEU A 292 13.13 4.07 -2.83
N ALA A 293 13.61 5.30 -2.64
CA ALA A 293 13.93 5.82 -1.31
C ALA A 293 12.70 5.86 -0.39
N VAL A 294 11.56 6.34 -0.90
CA VAL A 294 10.28 6.38 -0.17
C VAL A 294 9.83 4.96 0.20
N ALA A 295 9.95 3.99 -0.72
CA ALA A 295 9.57 2.60 -0.44
C ALA A 295 10.47 1.94 0.63
N LEU A 296 11.79 2.17 0.57
CA LEU A 296 12.74 1.60 1.54
C LEU A 296 12.60 2.22 2.92
N LEU A 297 12.56 3.55 3.01
CA LEU A 297 12.38 4.26 4.28
C LEU A 297 10.99 3.96 4.86
N GLY A 298 9.96 3.99 4.01
CA GLY A 298 8.60 3.64 4.38
C GLY A 298 8.51 2.22 4.92
N GLY A 299 9.14 1.24 4.25
CA GLY A 299 9.14 -0.17 4.67
C GLY A 299 9.92 -0.40 5.96
N GLY A 300 11.01 0.32 6.17
CA GLY A 300 11.77 0.27 7.41
C GLY A 300 10.94 0.73 8.61
N VAL A 301 10.24 1.87 8.47
CA VAL A 301 9.37 2.42 9.51
C VAL A 301 8.11 1.55 9.69
N TYR A 302 7.51 1.10 8.59
CA TYR A 302 6.34 0.22 8.61
C TYR A 302 6.64 -1.08 9.34
N GLY A 303 7.83 -1.68 9.16
CA GLY A 303 8.25 -2.89 9.89
C GLY A 303 8.20 -2.80 11.42
N LEU A 304 8.14 -1.59 12.00
CA LEU A 304 8.09 -1.36 13.44
C LEU A 304 6.67 -1.33 14.02
N PHE A 305 5.61 -1.25 13.21
CA PHE A 305 4.25 -1.10 13.73
C PHE A 305 3.82 -2.33 14.56
N LEU A 306 4.05 -3.55 14.06
CA LEU A 306 3.64 -4.77 14.75
C LEU A 306 4.48 -5.02 16.01
N PRO A 307 5.82 -4.89 16.00
CA PRO A 307 6.62 -4.97 17.23
C PRO A 307 6.16 -3.99 18.31
N ALA A 308 5.84 -2.74 17.94
CA ALA A 308 5.32 -1.76 18.89
C ALA A 308 3.94 -2.16 19.44
N PHE A 309 3.03 -2.65 18.57
CA PHE A 309 1.75 -3.20 18.98
C PHE A 309 1.91 -4.37 19.96
N GLN A 310 2.83 -5.30 19.65
CA GLN A 310 3.12 -6.48 20.45
C GLN A 310 3.66 -6.10 21.83
N ILE A 311 4.61 -5.15 21.92
CA ILE A 311 5.13 -4.68 23.22
C ILE A 311 3.98 -4.19 24.11
N ALA A 312 3.02 -3.47 23.56
CA ALA A 312 1.85 -3.01 24.29
C ALA A 312 0.91 -4.16 24.71
N ALA A 313 0.74 -5.17 23.85
CA ALA A 313 -0.18 -6.29 24.06
C ALA A 313 0.38 -7.43 24.92
N THR A 314 1.70 -7.59 25.01
CA THR A 314 2.35 -8.72 25.69
C THR A 314 3.25 -8.32 26.85
N ASP A 315 3.58 -7.04 26.97
CA ASP A 315 4.52 -6.48 27.95
C ASP A 315 5.81 -7.32 28.15
N PRO A 316 6.57 -7.58 27.08
CA PRO A 316 7.72 -8.49 27.13
C PRO A 316 8.87 -7.96 28.02
N PHE A 317 8.91 -6.65 28.23
CA PHE A 317 9.90 -5.97 29.05
C PHE A 317 9.43 -5.69 30.48
N LYS A 318 8.24 -6.17 30.89
CA LYS A 318 7.65 -5.97 32.23
C LYS A 318 7.62 -4.48 32.64
N LEU A 319 7.13 -3.65 31.73
CA LEU A 319 7.09 -2.20 31.87
C LEU A 319 5.98 -1.71 32.81
N LEU A 320 4.95 -2.55 33.02
CA LEU A 320 3.78 -2.23 33.83
C LEU A 320 4.02 -2.45 35.34
N PRO A 321 3.30 -1.73 36.22
CA PRO A 321 3.37 -1.96 37.65
C PRO A 321 3.00 -3.41 38.02
N PRO A 322 3.61 -3.99 39.09
CA PRO A 322 3.30 -5.36 39.52
C PRO A 322 1.80 -5.57 39.73
N GLY A 323 1.24 -6.61 39.10
CA GLY A 323 -0.19 -6.95 39.19
C GLY A 323 -1.08 -6.24 38.17
N THR A 324 -0.54 -5.38 37.30
CA THR A 324 -1.31 -4.79 36.19
C THR A 324 -1.25 -5.71 34.97
N PRO A 325 -2.39 -6.18 34.43
CA PRO A 325 -2.39 -7.01 33.23
C PRO A 325 -1.99 -6.20 31.99
N PRO A 326 -1.33 -6.82 31.00
CA PRO A 326 -1.03 -6.18 29.72
C PRO A 326 -2.32 -5.77 28.99
N LEU A 327 -2.18 -4.86 28.01
CA LEU A 327 -3.33 -4.39 27.23
C LEU A 327 -3.96 -5.55 26.45
N THR A 328 -5.28 -5.67 26.54
CA THR A 328 -6.01 -6.61 25.68
C THR A 328 -5.87 -6.15 24.23
N VAL A 329 -5.97 -7.07 23.25
CA VAL A 329 -5.89 -6.71 21.83
C VAL A 329 -6.89 -5.61 21.44
N TRP A 330 -8.07 -5.58 22.05
CA TRP A 330 -9.08 -4.55 21.80
C TRP A 330 -8.62 -3.16 22.28
N THR A 331 -8.09 -3.08 23.50
CA THR A 331 -7.56 -1.82 24.06
C THR A 331 -6.30 -1.37 23.34
N THR A 332 -5.40 -2.31 23.01
CA THR A 332 -4.21 -2.02 22.20
C THR A 332 -4.62 -1.49 20.83
N ASN A 333 -5.57 -2.14 20.15
CA ASN A 333 -6.08 -1.71 18.85
C ASN A 333 -6.74 -0.33 18.89
N PHE A 334 -7.45 0.00 19.97
CA PHE A 334 -8.01 1.34 20.15
C PHE A 334 -6.91 2.41 20.21
N TRP A 335 -5.93 2.26 21.11
CA TRP A 335 -4.84 3.23 21.23
C TRP A 335 -3.96 3.28 19.98
N PHE A 336 -3.73 2.13 19.35
CA PHE A 336 -3.08 2.04 18.05
C PHE A 336 -3.84 2.85 16.99
N SER A 337 -5.17 2.69 16.89
CA SER A 337 -6.01 3.46 15.96
C SER A 337 -5.99 4.96 16.26
N VAL A 338 -5.93 5.36 17.54
CA VAL A 338 -5.76 6.76 17.96
C VAL A 338 -4.42 7.31 17.48
N GLY A 339 -3.32 6.59 17.70
CA GLY A 339 -1.98 7.00 17.26
C GLY A 339 -1.88 7.12 15.74
N PHE A 340 -2.48 6.16 15.04
CA PHE A 340 -2.60 6.17 13.59
C PHE A 340 -3.38 7.39 13.09
N ALA A 341 -4.58 7.64 13.63
CA ALA A 341 -5.43 8.74 13.22
C ALA A 341 -4.83 10.11 13.58
N ALA A 342 -4.26 10.27 14.76
CA ALA A 342 -3.60 11.50 15.18
C ALA A 342 -2.45 11.86 14.23
N THR A 343 -1.56 10.90 13.97
CA THR A 343 -0.44 11.08 13.03
C THR A 343 -0.94 11.42 11.63
N SER A 344 -1.95 10.68 11.16
CA SER A 344 -2.53 10.87 9.83
C SER A 344 -3.21 12.23 9.66
N ILE A 345 -3.98 12.68 10.65
CA ILE A 345 -4.67 13.98 10.63
C ILE A 345 -3.65 15.12 10.66
N ILE A 346 -2.60 15.02 11.47
CA ILE A 346 -1.54 16.04 11.54
C ILE A 346 -0.81 16.14 10.20
N LEU A 347 -0.30 15.02 9.68
CA LEU A 347 0.48 15.01 8.44
C LEU A 347 -0.36 15.43 7.23
N ASN A 348 -1.57 14.87 7.09
CA ASN A 348 -2.44 15.23 5.97
C ASN A 348 -3.04 16.62 6.12
N GLY A 349 -3.21 17.12 7.34
CA GLY A 349 -3.52 18.52 7.61
C GLY A 349 -2.44 19.45 7.05
N ILE A 350 -1.15 19.10 7.22
CA ILE A 350 -0.03 19.82 6.60
C ILE A 350 -0.07 19.66 5.08
N PHE A 351 -0.28 18.44 4.56
CA PHE A 351 -0.30 18.15 3.13
C PHE A 351 -1.47 18.75 2.36
N LEU A 352 -2.57 19.14 3.03
CA LEU A 352 -3.60 19.96 2.41
C LEU A 352 -3.01 21.28 1.89
N TYR A 353 -2.24 21.98 2.73
CA TYR A 353 -1.69 23.30 2.40
C TYR A 353 -0.33 23.23 1.71
N LYS A 354 0.49 22.25 2.07
CA LYS A 354 1.84 22.00 1.52
C LYS A 354 1.94 20.58 0.98
N PRO A 355 1.27 20.31 -0.15
CA PRO A 355 1.29 18.99 -0.78
C PRO A 355 2.71 18.57 -1.19
N PRO A 356 3.15 17.34 -0.86
CA PRO A 356 4.38 16.80 -1.40
C PRO A 356 4.20 16.44 -2.88
N LEU A 357 5.33 16.36 -3.61
CA LEU A 357 5.42 15.87 -4.99
C LEU A 357 4.55 16.64 -6.01
N GLY A 358 4.34 17.95 -5.80
CA GLY A 358 3.60 18.79 -6.74
C GLY A 358 2.12 18.42 -6.89
N THR A 359 1.55 17.72 -5.89
CA THR A 359 0.11 17.43 -5.86
C THR A 359 -0.72 18.69 -5.64
N GLN A 360 -2.01 18.64 -5.98
CA GLN A 360 -2.89 19.80 -5.89
C GLN A 360 -3.09 20.23 -4.43
N ALA A 361 -2.81 21.50 -4.13
CA ALA A 361 -3.09 22.10 -2.83
C ALA A 361 -4.60 22.25 -2.61
N SER A 362 -5.01 22.13 -1.36
CA SER A 362 -6.40 22.18 -0.92
C SER A 362 -6.52 22.88 0.44
N SER A 363 -7.73 22.96 0.96
CA SER A 363 -8.03 23.50 2.29
C SER A 363 -9.00 22.59 3.04
N VAL A 364 -9.08 22.77 4.36
CA VAL A 364 -10.03 22.01 5.20
C VAL A 364 -11.48 22.21 4.73
N THR A 365 -11.84 23.43 4.32
CA THR A 365 -13.18 23.73 3.77
C THR A 365 -13.46 22.95 2.49
N CYS A 366 -12.46 22.83 1.60
CA CYS A 366 -12.58 22.04 0.39
C CYS A 366 -12.72 20.54 0.70
N TYR A 367 -11.93 20.03 1.66
CA TYR A 367 -12.05 18.66 2.15
C TYR A 367 -13.47 18.35 2.66
N LEU A 368 -14.04 19.21 3.52
CA LEU A 368 -15.38 18.98 4.07
C LEU A 368 -16.46 18.92 2.97
N LYS A 369 -16.35 19.77 1.94
CA LYS A 369 -17.27 19.82 0.79
C LYS A 369 -17.05 18.69 -0.23
N ASP A 370 -15.89 18.03 -0.21
CA ASP A 370 -15.55 17.00 -1.20
C ASP A 370 -16.23 15.65 -0.93
N ASN A 371 -17.31 15.39 -1.67
CA ASN A 371 -18.03 14.12 -1.62
C ASN A 371 -17.65 13.13 -2.75
N ARG A 372 -16.77 13.50 -3.69
CA ARG A 372 -16.48 12.70 -4.90
C ARG A 372 -15.55 11.53 -4.61
N GLY A 373 -16.12 10.35 -4.37
CA GLY A 373 -15.34 9.14 -4.11
C GLY A 373 -15.03 8.91 -2.63
N ARG A 374 -15.55 9.74 -1.72
CA ARG A 374 -15.45 9.58 -0.26
C ARG A 374 -15.88 8.19 0.22
N GLY A 375 -16.96 7.64 -0.34
CA GLY A 375 -17.41 6.28 0.00
C GLY A 375 -16.38 5.18 -0.30
N LEU A 376 -15.56 5.34 -1.35
CA LEU A 376 -14.47 4.41 -1.64
C LEU A 376 -13.29 4.60 -0.67
N SER A 377 -13.02 5.85 -0.25
CA SER A 377 -12.00 6.14 0.76
C SER A 377 -12.36 5.53 2.11
N VAL A 378 -13.63 5.65 2.50
CA VAL A 378 -14.21 4.99 3.69
C VAL A 378 -14.11 3.48 3.56
N LEU A 379 -14.49 2.90 2.42
CA LEU A 379 -14.35 1.45 2.19
C LEU A 379 -12.89 0.99 2.32
N SER A 380 -11.93 1.72 1.77
CA SER A 380 -10.51 1.40 1.89
C SER A 380 -10.05 1.41 3.35
N GLY A 381 -10.44 2.43 4.13
CA GLY A 381 -10.15 2.51 5.56
C GLY A 381 -10.80 1.38 6.36
N ALA A 382 -12.02 1.00 5.98
CA ALA A 382 -12.72 -0.10 6.61
C ALA A 382 -12.04 -1.45 6.37
N LEU A 383 -11.59 -1.69 5.14
CA LEU A 383 -10.87 -2.91 4.77
C LEU A 383 -9.51 -3.01 5.48
N ALA A 384 -8.76 -1.91 5.56
CA ALA A 384 -7.48 -1.89 6.26
C ALA A 384 -7.64 -2.13 7.77
N ALA A 385 -8.52 -1.38 8.43
CA ALA A 385 -8.74 -1.53 9.87
C ALA A 385 -9.24 -2.94 10.24
N ALA A 386 -10.16 -3.51 9.46
CA ALA A 386 -10.63 -4.88 9.68
C ALA A 386 -9.53 -5.93 9.42
N GLY A 387 -8.68 -5.69 8.43
CA GLY A 387 -7.56 -6.57 8.09
C GLY A 387 -6.45 -6.58 9.15
N ASP A 388 -6.05 -5.40 9.64
CA ASP A 388 -5.08 -5.26 10.72
C ASP A 388 -5.62 -5.85 12.03
N LEU A 389 -6.89 -5.57 12.36
CA LEU A 389 -7.54 -6.18 13.53
C LEU A 389 -7.55 -7.71 13.43
N SER A 390 -7.80 -8.26 12.23
CA SER A 390 -7.72 -9.70 11.97
C SER A 390 -6.30 -10.24 12.22
N GLN A 391 -5.27 -9.50 11.82
CA GLN A 391 -3.87 -9.83 12.08
C GLN A 391 -3.55 -9.81 13.59
N PHE A 392 -3.99 -8.78 14.31
CA PHE A 392 -3.74 -8.63 15.75
C PHE A 392 -4.42 -9.73 16.57
N MET A 393 -5.67 -10.03 16.26
CA MET A 393 -6.42 -11.11 16.91
C MET A 393 -5.78 -12.47 16.65
N GLY A 394 -5.34 -12.74 15.41
CA GLY A 394 -4.60 -13.95 15.10
C GLY A 394 -3.28 -14.03 15.86
N GLY A 395 -2.53 -12.92 15.93
CA GLY A 395 -1.23 -12.86 16.61
C GLY A 395 -1.29 -13.13 18.11
N GLN A 396 -2.37 -12.70 18.77
CA GLN A 396 -2.60 -13.00 20.19
C GLN A 396 -2.69 -14.50 20.47
N VAL A 397 -3.23 -15.28 19.52
CA VAL A 397 -3.48 -16.72 19.69
C VAL A 397 -2.33 -17.57 19.16
N ALA A 398 -1.83 -17.24 17.96
CA ALA A 398 -0.85 -18.05 17.21
C ALA A 398 0.60 -17.53 17.31
N GLY A 399 0.83 -16.41 17.99
CA GLY A 399 2.11 -15.69 18.05
C GLY A 399 2.21 -14.58 16.99
N TYR A 400 2.87 -13.46 17.35
CA TYR A 400 2.97 -12.30 16.48
C TYR A 400 3.96 -12.50 15.32
N ALA A 401 4.92 -13.41 15.46
CA ALA A 401 5.78 -13.78 14.33
C ALA A 401 5.01 -14.61 13.28
N ALA A 402 4.10 -15.50 13.70
CA ALA A 402 3.25 -16.24 12.77
C ALA A 402 2.23 -15.34 12.07
N CYS A 403 1.65 -14.34 12.75
CA CYS A 403 0.65 -13.45 12.15
C CYS A 403 1.21 -12.53 11.05
N MET A 404 2.54 -12.43 10.92
CA MET A 404 3.19 -11.82 9.77
C MET A 404 2.90 -12.54 8.46
N LEU A 405 2.29 -13.74 8.47
CA LEU A 405 1.75 -14.37 7.26
C LEU A 405 0.75 -13.48 6.53
N VAL A 406 0.07 -12.59 7.25
CA VAL A 406 -0.88 -11.63 6.67
C VAL A 406 -0.21 -10.71 5.66
N MET A 407 1.10 -10.44 5.81
CA MET A 407 1.89 -9.65 4.87
C MET A 407 2.01 -10.26 3.46
N ALA A 408 1.51 -11.48 3.25
CA ALA A 408 1.30 -12.06 1.93
C ALA A 408 0.14 -11.44 1.13
N TYR A 409 -0.55 -10.43 1.69
CA TYR A 409 -1.62 -9.70 1.03
C TYR A 409 -1.31 -9.09 -0.36
N PRO A 410 -0.05 -8.76 -0.74
CA PRO A 410 0.23 -8.32 -2.11
C PRO A 410 -0.19 -9.31 -3.19
N VAL A 411 -0.31 -10.62 -2.88
CA VAL A 411 -0.86 -11.61 -3.82
C VAL A 411 -2.26 -11.23 -4.28
N VAL A 412 -3.11 -10.83 -3.34
CA VAL A 412 -4.49 -10.39 -3.65
C VAL A 412 -4.47 -9.06 -4.42
N GLY A 413 -3.52 -8.18 -4.14
CA GLY A 413 -3.26 -6.98 -4.95
C GLY A 413 -2.93 -7.31 -6.41
N VAL A 414 -2.07 -8.32 -6.66
CA VAL A 414 -1.78 -8.79 -8.02
C VAL A 414 -3.03 -9.36 -8.70
N LEU A 415 -3.85 -10.12 -7.98
CA LEU A 415 -5.13 -10.64 -8.51
C LEU A 415 -6.07 -9.50 -8.93
N TRP A 416 -6.16 -8.42 -8.15
CA TRP A 416 -6.89 -7.21 -8.53
C TRP A 416 -6.28 -6.51 -9.75
N GLY A 417 -4.95 -6.43 -9.82
CA GLY A 417 -4.17 -5.99 -10.99
C GLY A 417 -4.57 -6.71 -12.28
N MET A 418 -4.66 -8.04 -12.21
CA MET A 418 -5.09 -8.90 -13.31
C MET A 418 -6.56 -8.71 -13.66
N ALA A 419 -7.46 -8.83 -12.68
CA ALA A 419 -8.90 -8.89 -12.90
C ALA A 419 -9.48 -7.54 -13.33
N ARG A 420 -9.10 -6.45 -12.66
CA ARG A 420 -9.74 -5.14 -12.83
C ARG A 420 -8.92 -4.16 -13.65
N PHE A 421 -7.61 -4.14 -13.49
CA PHE A 421 -6.72 -3.21 -14.18
C PHE A 421 -6.20 -3.76 -15.52
N LYS A 422 -6.47 -5.05 -15.80
CA LYS A 422 -6.12 -5.74 -17.05
C LYS A 422 -4.62 -5.60 -17.38
N GLU A 423 -3.78 -5.47 -16.35
CA GLU A 423 -2.34 -5.20 -16.50
C GLU A 423 -1.63 -6.29 -17.32
N TRP A 424 -2.19 -7.50 -17.35
CA TRP A 424 -1.54 -8.70 -17.87
C TRP A 424 -2.16 -9.31 -19.13
N LYS A 425 -3.17 -8.66 -19.76
CA LYS A 425 -3.87 -9.22 -20.94
C LYS A 425 -2.99 -9.46 -22.18
N GLN A 426 -1.74 -9.00 -22.17
CA GLN A 426 -0.73 -9.21 -23.22
C GLN A 426 0.65 -9.53 -22.62
N GLY A 427 0.70 -10.12 -21.42
CA GLY A 427 1.96 -10.48 -20.77
C GLY A 427 2.70 -11.59 -21.52
N SER A 428 4.01 -11.49 -21.65
CA SER A 428 4.82 -12.58 -22.23
C SER A 428 4.79 -13.82 -21.34
N ARG A 429 5.14 -14.98 -21.92
CA ARG A 429 5.29 -16.24 -21.17
C ARG A 429 6.28 -16.11 -20.01
N ALA A 430 7.34 -15.31 -20.17
CA ALA A 430 8.34 -15.08 -19.13
C ALA A 430 7.78 -14.31 -17.93
N SER A 431 6.99 -13.27 -18.19
CA SER A 431 6.37 -12.49 -17.11
C SER A 431 5.29 -13.28 -16.38
N LEU A 432 4.47 -14.05 -17.11
CA LEU A 432 3.50 -14.98 -16.51
C LEU A 432 4.19 -16.06 -15.65
N ALA A 433 5.34 -16.58 -16.07
CA ALA A 433 6.11 -17.54 -15.28
C ALA A 433 6.62 -16.94 -13.97
N LEU A 434 7.08 -15.68 -13.98
CA LEU A 434 7.53 -14.98 -12.77
C LEU A 434 6.37 -14.70 -11.79
N ILE A 435 5.19 -14.33 -12.29
CA ILE A 435 3.98 -14.18 -11.46
C ILE A 435 3.58 -15.53 -10.84
N ALA A 436 3.59 -16.61 -11.63
CA ALA A 436 3.30 -17.95 -11.12
C ALA A 436 4.30 -18.37 -10.02
N ALA A 437 5.59 -18.09 -10.23
CA ALA A 437 6.63 -18.33 -9.23
C ALA A 437 6.42 -17.49 -7.96
N GLN A 438 6.06 -16.21 -8.10
CA GLN A 438 5.69 -15.34 -6.97
C GLN A 438 4.53 -15.93 -6.16
N VAL A 439 3.44 -16.34 -6.82
CA VAL A 439 2.26 -16.90 -6.13
C VAL A 439 2.61 -18.19 -5.40
N ALA A 440 3.42 -19.06 -6.02
CA ALA A 440 3.90 -20.28 -5.39
C ALA A 440 4.77 -20.00 -4.15
N ALA A 441 5.70 -19.04 -4.24
CA ALA A 441 6.54 -18.63 -3.13
C ALA A 441 5.70 -18.03 -1.98
N TYR A 442 4.75 -17.15 -2.26
CA TYR A 442 3.84 -16.64 -1.21
C TYR A 442 3.00 -17.73 -0.56
N SER A 443 2.47 -18.67 -1.35
CA SER A 443 1.69 -19.79 -0.82
C SER A 443 2.55 -20.66 0.11
N THR A 444 3.82 -20.86 -0.24
CA THR A 444 4.78 -21.60 0.57
C THR A 444 5.13 -20.83 1.85
N ALA A 445 5.36 -19.51 1.75
CA ALA A 445 5.60 -18.65 2.91
C ALA A 445 4.43 -18.66 3.90
N VAL A 446 3.20 -18.52 3.40
CA VAL A 446 1.97 -18.58 4.21
C VAL A 446 1.86 -19.94 4.90
N ALA A 447 2.09 -21.04 4.17
CA ALA A 447 2.05 -22.38 4.76
C ALA A 447 3.11 -22.57 5.84
N LEU A 448 4.36 -22.14 5.62
CA LEU A 448 5.44 -22.24 6.59
C LEU A 448 5.16 -21.43 7.86
N LEU A 449 4.68 -20.19 7.71
CA LEU A 449 4.34 -19.33 8.84
C LEU A 449 3.13 -19.87 9.62
N ALA A 450 2.11 -20.36 8.91
CA ALA A 450 0.97 -21.02 9.53
C ALA A 450 1.37 -22.28 10.31
N LEU A 451 2.28 -23.11 9.76
CA LEU A 451 2.80 -24.31 10.43
C LEU A 451 3.75 -23.99 11.60
N SER A 452 4.31 -22.78 11.61
CA SER A 452 5.14 -22.28 12.72
C SER A 452 4.33 -21.79 13.92
N ALA A 453 3.01 -21.61 13.75
CA ALA A 453 2.11 -21.14 14.80
C ALA A 453 2.09 -22.10 15.99
N GLU A 454 2.23 -21.54 17.18
CA GLU A 454 2.05 -22.26 18.45
C GLU A 454 1.03 -21.52 19.30
N LEU A 455 0.26 -22.28 20.10
CA LEU A 455 -0.74 -21.70 20.98
C LEU A 455 -0.05 -20.89 22.06
N ARG A 456 -0.43 -19.62 22.17
CA ARG A 456 -0.03 -18.82 23.32
C ARG A 456 -0.82 -19.25 24.55
N THR A 457 -0.19 -20.03 25.41
CA THR A 457 -0.75 -20.34 26.73
C THR A 457 -0.65 -19.09 27.60
N GLY A 458 -1.80 -18.55 28.01
CA GLY A 458 -1.85 -17.38 28.88
C GLY A 458 -1.17 -17.69 30.22
N GLY A 459 -0.12 -16.93 30.54
CA GLY A 459 0.45 -16.81 31.89
C GLY A 459 0.79 -18.11 32.61
N GLY A 460 1.96 -18.68 32.33
CA GLY A 460 2.51 -19.77 33.13
C GLY A 460 4.01 -19.93 32.89
N HIS A 461 4.80 -19.37 33.81
CA HIS A 461 6.22 -19.63 34.06
C HIS A 461 7.16 -19.87 32.87
N HIS A 462 8.05 -18.91 32.63
CA HIS A 462 9.50 -19.15 32.72
C HIS A 462 10.20 -17.93 33.33
#